data_AF-A0A7S3VLE2-F1
#
_entry.id   AF-A0A7S3VLE2-F1
#
_cell.length_a   1.000
_cell.length_b   1.000
_cell.length_c   1.000
_cell.angle_alpha   90.00
_cell.angle_beta   90.00
_cell.angle_gamma   90.00
#
_symmetry.space_group_name_H-M   'P 1'
#
loop_
_entity.id
_entity.type
_entity.pdbx_description
1 polymer ?
#
loop_
_entity_poly.entity_id
_entity_poly.type
_entity_poly.pdbx_seq_one_letter_code
_entity_poly.pdbx_strand_id
1 'polypeptide(L)'
;MQAGRLGLHRTGLDAHAKLHHNQVHAVNLVTGMSKPLGPQVTPVRVRNASSRYIPSGRYIPSAASTSAPASVQQINSVHAPGANYNAVANAGAAKAALPSWKILVAGILAGSYIAFGALLSVSLGGTIPGIAASNPGIQKLIMGIVFPLGLMIVTLCGAELFNGNTAVVTTALLEGKTTLSQVLKSFFFTLLGNWIGSVLVAVAVASSGIMSSNSIPLVIAAAKTSLGFQTVFIRAVLCN
;
A
#
# COMPACT_ATOMS: atom_id res chain seq x y z
N MET A 1 18.95 49.44 -8.81
CA MET A 1 19.12 47.98 -8.98
C MET A 1 18.03 47.22 -8.21
N GLN A 2 16.77 47.26 -8.66
CA GLN A 2 15.64 46.72 -7.89
C GLN A 2 14.55 46.12 -8.78
N ALA A 3 14.94 45.45 -9.88
CA ALA A 3 14.02 44.78 -10.80
C ALA A 3 14.26 43.26 -10.94
N GLY A 4 15.30 42.70 -10.31
CA GLY A 4 15.70 41.29 -10.45
C GLY A 4 15.14 40.32 -9.40
N ARG A 5 14.47 40.79 -8.36
CA ARG A 5 14.09 39.94 -7.20
C ARG A 5 12.64 39.43 -7.21
N LEU A 6 11.79 39.94 -8.12
CA LEU A 6 10.37 39.55 -8.21
C LEU A 6 10.09 38.45 -9.26
N GLY A 7 11.02 38.20 -10.18
CA GLY A 7 10.88 37.16 -11.22
C GLY A 7 11.17 35.74 -10.71
N LEU A 8 12.15 35.58 -9.81
CA LEU A 8 12.56 34.27 -9.29
C LEU A 8 11.56 33.64 -8.31
N HIS A 9 10.74 34.45 -7.64
CA HIS A 9 9.77 33.96 -6.65
C HIS A 9 8.47 33.45 -7.30
N ARG A 10 8.12 33.91 -8.51
CA ARG A 10 6.96 33.40 -9.26
C ARG A 10 7.26 32.09 -9.97
N THR A 11 8.45 31.97 -10.59
CA THR A 11 8.89 30.73 -11.23
C THR A 11 9.04 29.56 -10.26
N GLY A 12 9.37 29.81 -8.99
CA GLY A 12 9.43 28.78 -7.94
C GLY A 12 8.05 28.27 -7.50
N LEU A 13 7.05 29.15 -7.37
CA LEU A 13 5.67 28.76 -7.05
C LEU A 13 5.03 27.96 -8.18
N ASP A 14 5.27 28.36 -9.43
CA ASP A 14 4.71 27.68 -10.61
C ASP A 14 5.35 26.30 -10.84
N ALA A 15 6.64 26.14 -10.49
CA ALA A 15 7.32 24.84 -10.50
C ALA A 15 6.81 23.92 -9.38
N HIS A 16 6.54 24.45 -8.18
CA HIS A 16 5.97 23.69 -7.07
C HIS A 16 4.52 23.25 -7.36
N ALA A 17 3.70 24.12 -7.95
CA ALA A 17 2.34 23.79 -8.37
C ALA A 17 2.29 22.71 -9.47
N LYS A 18 3.23 22.76 -10.44
CA LYS A 18 3.35 21.72 -11.47
C LYS A 18 3.83 20.37 -10.92
N LEU A 19 4.67 20.37 -9.88
CA LEU A 19 5.06 19.14 -9.19
C LEU A 19 3.87 18.50 -8.45
N HIS A 20 3.07 19.28 -7.73
CA HIS A 20 1.85 18.76 -7.08
C HIS A 20 0.82 18.24 -8.09
N HIS A 21 0.66 18.90 -9.24
CA HIS A 21 -0.29 18.46 -10.27
C HIS A 21 0.16 17.16 -10.99
N ASN A 22 1.48 16.92 -11.10
CA ASN A 22 2.00 15.71 -11.71
C ASN A 22 2.00 14.51 -10.73
N GLN A 23 2.16 14.76 -9.43
CA GLN A 23 2.05 13.73 -8.39
C GLN A 23 0.61 13.20 -8.24
N VAL A 24 -0.41 14.04 -8.45
CA VAL A 24 -1.83 13.60 -8.45
C VAL A 24 -2.14 12.70 -9.65
N HIS A 25 -1.54 12.95 -10.82
CA HIS A 25 -1.70 12.07 -11.98
C HIS A 25 -0.97 10.73 -11.82
N ALA A 26 0.20 10.72 -11.18
CA ALA A 26 0.93 9.48 -10.89
C ALA A 26 0.18 8.58 -9.90
N VAL A 27 -0.47 9.15 -8.87
CA VAL A 27 -1.29 8.39 -7.91
C VAL A 27 -2.53 7.78 -8.56
N ASN A 28 -3.18 8.48 -9.49
CA ASN A 28 -4.35 7.95 -10.22
C ASN A 28 -4.01 6.85 -11.24
N LEU A 29 -2.74 6.77 -11.69
CA LEU A 29 -2.26 5.70 -12.57
C LEU A 29 -1.90 4.42 -11.79
N VAL A 30 -1.52 4.53 -10.50
CA VAL A 30 -1.15 3.40 -9.64
C VAL A 30 -2.37 2.76 -8.96
N THR A 31 -3.50 3.47 -8.81
CA THR A 31 -4.71 2.96 -8.15
C THR A 31 -5.65 2.11 -9.00
N GLY A 32 -5.31 1.80 -10.26
CA GLY A 32 -5.97 0.72 -11.02
C GLY A 32 -7.50 0.72 -10.97
N MET A 33 -8.15 1.89 -11.04
CA MET A 33 -9.60 1.99 -11.09
C MET A 33 -10.12 1.55 -12.45
N SER A 34 -10.27 0.23 -12.62
CA SER A 34 -11.23 -0.32 -13.57
C SER A 34 -12.62 0.24 -13.22
N LYS A 35 -13.25 0.94 -14.17
CA LYS A 35 -14.67 1.31 -14.12
C LYS A 35 -15.50 0.13 -13.59
N PRO A 36 -16.35 0.31 -12.56
CA PRO A 36 -17.34 -0.71 -12.25
C PRO A 36 -18.36 -0.77 -13.40
N LEU A 37 -18.42 -1.91 -14.10
CA LEU A 37 -19.55 -2.26 -14.96
C LEU A 37 -20.77 -2.50 -14.07
N GLY A 38 -21.52 -1.44 -13.79
CA GLY A 38 -22.87 -1.54 -13.24
C GLY A 38 -23.87 -2.03 -14.31
N PRO A 39 -25.01 -2.63 -13.93
CA PRO A 39 -26.01 -3.09 -14.87
C PRO A 39 -26.64 -1.89 -15.59
N GLN A 40 -26.67 -1.92 -16.92
CA GLN A 40 -27.35 -0.94 -17.75
C GLN A 40 -28.86 -1.04 -17.53
N VAL A 41 -29.39 -0.23 -16.61
CA VAL A 41 -30.84 -0.07 -16.46
C VAL A 41 -31.33 0.80 -17.63
N THR A 42 -31.87 0.17 -18.67
CA THR A 42 -32.64 0.84 -19.72
C THR A 42 -33.81 1.59 -19.10
N PRO A 43 -34.03 2.89 -19.40
CA PRO A 43 -35.20 3.58 -18.90
C PRO A 43 -36.47 3.03 -19.57
N VAL A 44 -37.34 2.41 -18.77
CA VAL A 44 -38.71 2.08 -19.16
C VAL A 44 -39.47 3.39 -19.39
N ARG A 45 -39.90 3.61 -20.63
CA ARG A 45 -40.67 4.77 -21.06
C ARG A 45 -42.08 4.71 -20.48
N VAL A 46 -42.31 5.39 -19.35
CA VAL A 46 -43.67 5.61 -18.84
C VAL A 46 -44.37 6.63 -19.75
N ARG A 47 -45.27 6.16 -20.62
CA ARG A 47 -46.24 7.01 -21.33
C ARG A 47 -47.26 7.50 -20.31
N ASN A 48 -47.20 8.77 -19.92
CA ASN A 48 -48.32 9.40 -19.25
C ASN A 48 -49.17 10.15 -20.27
N ALA A 49 -50.36 9.62 -20.51
CA ALA A 49 -51.37 10.19 -21.38
C ALA A 49 -52.18 11.20 -20.56
N SER A 50 -52.00 12.50 -20.82
CA SER A 50 -52.98 13.53 -20.46
C SER A 50 -52.75 14.74 -21.36
N SER A 51 -53.41 14.74 -22.52
CA SER A 51 -53.53 15.92 -23.38
C SER A 51 -54.31 16.99 -22.61
N ARG A 52 -53.61 18.06 -22.20
CA ARG A 52 -54.24 19.33 -21.77
C ARG A 52 -53.90 20.39 -22.80
N TYR A 53 -54.94 20.87 -23.47
CA TYR A 53 -54.97 21.99 -24.39
C TYR A 53 -54.56 23.28 -23.65
N ILE A 54 -53.49 23.94 -24.11
CA ILE A 54 -53.11 25.29 -23.66
C ILE A 54 -53.23 26.23 -24.88
N PRO A 55 -54.05 27.29 -24.82
CA PRO A 55 -54.16 28.25 -25.92
C PRO A 55 -52.88 29.09 -26.05
N SER A 56 -52.56 29.42 -27.29
CA SER A 56 -51.46 30.26 -27.76
C SER A 56 -51.44 31.65 -27.10
N GLY A 57 -50.31 32.01 -26.48
CA GLY A 57 -50.00 33.42 -26.17
C GLY A 57 -49.21 33.67 -24.88
N ARG A 58 -47.92 33.32 -24.87
CA ARG A 58 -46.82 34.03 -24.14
C ARG A 58 -45.55 33.19 -24.24
N TYR A 59 -44.54 33.71 -24.93
CA TYR A 59 -43.19 33.14 -24.93
C TYR A 59 -42.60 33.39 -23.53
N ILE A 60 -42.65 32.39 -22.65
CA ILE A 60 -41.89 32.41 -21.39
C ILE A 60 -40.54 31.77 -21.73
N PRO A 61 -39.42 32.53 -21.74
CA PRO A 61 -38.13 31.92 -21.99
C PRO A 61 -37.88 30.82 -20.97
N SER A 62 -37.61 29.61 -21.47
CA SER A 62 -37.22 28.45 -20.67
C SER A 62 -36.01 28.85 -19.82
N ALA A 63 -36.17 28.86 -18.51
CA ALA A 63 -35.05 29.05 -17.60
C ALA A 63 -33.99 27.99 -17.93
N ALA A 64 -32.87 28.45 -18.48
CA ALA A 64 -31.72 27.61 -18.76
C ALA A 64 -31.41 26.81 -17.49
N SER A 65 -31.47 25.48 -17.59
CA SER A 65 -31.03 24.59 -16.52
C SER A 65 -29.54 24.80 -16.34
N THR A 66 -29.16 25.69 -15.43
CA THR A 66 -27.80 25.77 -14.92
C THR A 66 -27.53 24.43 -14.25
N SER A 67 -26.79 23.56 -14.94
CA SER A 67 -26.25 22.34 -14.35
C SER A 67 -25.42 22.78 -13.15
N ALA A 68 -25.86 22.40 -11.95
CA ALA A 68 -25.12 22.66 -10.73
C ALA A 68 -23.65 22.26 -10.92
N PRO A 69 -22.68 23.09 -10.49
CA PRO A 69 -21.27 22.73 -10.60
C PRO A 69 -21.05 21.41 -9.84
N ALA A 70 -20.35 20.46 -10.48
CA ALA A 70 -20.01 19.18 -9.89
C ALA A 70 -19.41 19.43 -8.49
N SER A 71 -20.05 18.89 -7.46
CA SER A 71 -19.58 19.04 -6.09
C SER A 71 -18.17 18.47 -6.02
N VAL A 72 -17.20 19.31 -5.63
CA VAL A 72 -15.87 18.88 -5.26
C VAL A 72 -16.05 17.90 -4.11
N GLN A 73 -15.95 16.60 -4.38
CA GLN A 73 -15.98 15.60 -3.32
C GLN A 73 -14.78 15.89 -2.41
N GLN A 74 -15.05 16.30 -1.16
CA GLN A 74 -14.01 16.37 -0.15
C GLN A 74 -13.36 14.99 -0.05
N ILE A 75 -12.08 14.91 -0.36
CA ILE A 75 -11.29 13.71 -0.12
C ILE A 75 -11.08 13.64 1.39
N ASN A 76 -12.04 13.02 2.10
CA ASN A 76 -11.79 12.56 3.46
C ASN A 76 -10.78 11.43 3.36
N SER A 77 -9.51 11.76 3.60
CA SER A 77 -8.38 10.81 3.55
C SER A 77 -8.45 9.73 4.62
N VAL A 78 -9.35 9.87 5.59
CA VAL A 78 -9.54 8.94 6.71
C VAL A 78 -10.99 8.51 6.76
N HIS A 79 -11.21 7.21 6.63
CA HIS A 79 -12.54 6.60 6.71
C HIS A 79 -12.96 6.37 8.16
N ALA A 80 -14.27 6.39 8.41
CA ALA A 80 -14.83 5.94 9.69
C ALA A 80 -14.47 4.46 9.94
N PRO A 81 -14.30 4.03 11.21
CA PRO A 81 -13.84 2.68 11.54
C PRO A 81 -14.65 1.55 10.86
N GLY A 82 -15.98 1.65 10.86
CA GLY A 82 -16.84 0.65 10.21
C GLY A 82 -16.69 0.62 8.68
N ALA A 83 -16.48 1.77 8.05
CA ALA A 83 -16.20 1.83 6.60
C ALA A 83 -14.82 1.24 6.28
N ASN A 84 -13.81 1.50 7.10
CA ASN A 84 -12.47 0.96 6.95
C ASN A 84 -12.45 -0.57 7.11
N TYR A 85 -13.14 -1.10 8.12
CA TYR A 85 -13.28 -2.53 8.34
C TYR A 85 -13.90 -3.24 7.13
N ASN A 86 -14.99 -2.68 6.58
CA ASN A 86 -15.61 -3.22 5.37
C ASN A 86 -14.67 -3.17 4.15
N ALA A 87 -13.89 -2.11 4.00
CA ALA A 87 -12.88 -1.99 2.95
C ALA A 87 -11.81 -3.08 3.08
N VAL A 88 -11.32 -3.34 4.30
CA VAL A 88 -10.35 -4.41 4.59
C VAL A 88 -10.94 -5.78 4.27
N ALA A 89 -12.19 -6.05 4.68
CA ALA A 89 -12.86 -7.32 4.39
C ALA A 89 -13.01 -7.55 2.87
N ASN A 90 -13.37 -6.51 2.11
CA ASN A 90 -13.48 -6.60 0.65
C ASN A 90 -12.11 -6.79 -0.02
N ALA A 91 -11.08 -6.10 0.45
CA ALA A 91 -9.70 -6.28 -0.01
C ALA A 91 -9.20 -7.71 0.26
N GLY A 92 -9.52 -8.27 1.43
CA GLY A 92 -9.19 -9.65 1.78
C GLY A 92 -9.85 -10.69 0.88
N ALA A 93 -11.12 -10.49 0.55
CA ALA A 93 -11.82 -11.37 -0.40
C ALA A 93 -11.17 -11.32 -1.78
N ALA A 94 -10.85 -10.12 -2.28
CA ALA A 94 -10.17 -9.93 -3.56
C ALA A 94 -8.77 -10.59 -3.59
N LYS A 95 -7.97 -10.40 -2.54
CA LYS A 95 -6.65 -11.03 -2.40
C LYS A 95 -6.73 -12.57 -2.34
N ALA A 96 -7.68 -13.11 -1.57
CA ALA A 96 -7.86 -14.55 -1.43
C ALA A 96 -8.28 -15.23 -2.75
N ALA A 97 -9.06 -14.52 -3.57
CA ALA A 97 -9.52 -14.97 -4.88
C ALA A 97 -8.43 -15.00 -5.96
N LEU A 98 -7.26 -14.39 -5.73
CA LEU A 98 -6.16 -14.41 -6.70
C LEU A 98 -5.70 -15.85 -7.01
N PRO A 99 -5.32 -16.15 -8.26
CA PRO A 99 -4.73 -17.43 -8.60
C PRO A 99 -3.38 -17.59 -7.90
N SER A 100 -3.04 -18.82 -7.51
CA SER A 100 -1.88 -19.14 -6.68
C SER A 100 -0.56 -18.58 -7.21
N TRP A 101 -0.36 -18.60 -8.53
CA TRP A 101 0.85 -18.08 -9.15
C TRP A 101 1.02 -16.56 -8.97
N LYS A 102 -0.09 -15.79 -9.00
CA LYS A 102 -0.04 -14.34 -8.76
C LYS A 102 0.32 -14.06 -7.30
N ILE A 103 -0.27 -14.80 -6.38
CA ILE A 103 0.05 -14.73 -4.95
C ILE A 103 1.53 -15.05 -4.72
N LEU A 104 2.05 -16.08 -5.38
CA LEU A 104 3.44 -16.50 -5.26
C LEU A 104 4.40 -15.43 -5.80
N VAL A 105 4.17 -14.91 -7.01
CA VAL A 105 5.02 -13.87 -7.62
C VAL A 105 4.98 -12.57 -6.79
N ALA A 106 3.80 -12.13 -6.39
CA ALA A 106 3.65 -10.97 -5.51
C ALA A 106 4.33 -11.21 -4.15
N GLY A 107 4.29 -12.45 -3.65
CA GLY A 107 5.01 -12.88 -2.45
C GLY A 107 6.52 -12.84 -2.59
N ILE A 108 7.08 -13.26 -3.74
CA ILE A 108 8.51 -13.18 -4.04
C ILE A 108 8.98 -11.72 -4.03
N LEU A 109 8.22 -10.83 -4.66
CA LEU A 109 8.50 -9.39 -4.64
C LEU A 109 8.46 -8.85 -3.20
N ALA A 110 7.41 -9.16 -2.44
CA ALA A 110 7.29 -8.72 -1.05
C ALA A 110 8.46 -9.19 -0.18
N GLY A 111 8.85 -10.48 -0.29
CA GLY A 111 10.00 -11.03 0.44
C GLY A 111 11.31 -10.33 0.08
N SER A 112 11.50 -10.01 -1.20
CA SER A 112 12.68 -9.29 -1.69
C SER A 112 12.75 -7.86 -1.12
N TYR A 113 11.62 -7.13 -1.11
CA TYR A 113 11.56 -5.77 -0.56
C TYR A 113 11.85 -5.73 0.94
N ILE A 114 11.32 -6.69 1.70
CA ILE A 114 11.64 -6.81 3.14
C ILE A 114 13.11 -7.17 3.34
N ALA A 115 13.68 -8.05 2.50
CA ALA A 115 15.10 -8.38 2.57
C ALA A 115 15.99 -7.17 2.24
N PHE A 116 15.63 -6.31 1.29
CA PHE A 116 16.35 -5.06 1.04
C PHE A 116 16.24 -4.08 2.23
N GLY A 117 15.08 -3.96 2.86
CA GLY A 117 14.93 -3.15 4.08
C GLY A 117 15.80 -3.67 5.23
N ALA A 118 15.86 -5.00 5.41
CA ALA A 118 16.73 -5.65 6.38
C ALA A 118 18.21 -5.43 6.04
N LEU A 119 18.60 -5.56 4.76
CA LEU A 119 19.96 -5.31 4.28
C LEU A 119 20.40 -3.88 4.59
N LEU A 120 19.57 -2.88 4.29
CA LEU A 120 19.85 -1.48 4.60
C LEU A 120 20.03 -1.27 6.11
N SER A 121 19.15 -1.85 6.92
CA SER A 121 19.21 -1.77 8.38
C SER A 121 20.52 -2.34 8.93
N VAL A 122 20.94 -3.55 8.51
CA VAL A 122 22.19 -4.16 8.98
C VAL A 122 23.45 -3.54 8.38
N SER A 123 23.35 -2.97 7.18
CA SER A 123 24.45 -2.22 6.56
C SER A 123 24.75 -0.97 7.39
N LEU A 124 23.74 -0.16 7.68
CA LEU A 124 23.91 1.05 8.50
C LEU A 124 24.27 0.72 9.96
N GLY A 125 23.64 -0.29 10.53
CA GLY A 125 23.92 -0.71 11.91
C GLY A 125 25.33 -1.28 12.09
N GLY A 126 25.89 -1.94 11.07
CA GLY A 126 27.21 -2.59 11.15
C GLY A 126 28.39 -1.70 10.79
N THR A 127 28.17 -0.56 10.13
CA THR A 127 29.26 0.33 9.71
C THR A 127 29.57 1.45 10.71
N ILE A 128 29.00 1.42 11.92
CA ILE A 128 29.21 2.46 12.95
C ILE A 128 29.70 1.87 14.29
N PRO A 129 30.90 1.26 14.33
CA PRO A 129 31.41 0.57 15.52
C PRO A 129 31.58 1.49 16.74
N GLY A 130 31.92 2.77 16.52
CA GLY A 130 32.06 3.76 17.61
C GLY A 130 30.76 4.06 18.35
N ILE A 131 29.63 4.06 17.65
CA ILE A 131 28.30 4.23 18.27
C ILE A 131 27.86 2.93 18.93
N ALA A 132 28.14 1.77 18.33
CA ALA A 132 27.82 0.47 18.92
C ALA A 132 28.48 0.27 20.29
N ALA A 133 29.74 0.67 20.43
CA ALA A 133 30.51 0.53 21.67
C ALA A 133 30.11 1.56 22.75
N SER A 134 29.83 2.80 22.35
CA SER A 134 29.48 3.87 23.30
C SER A 134 28.00 3.87 23.69
N ASN A 135 27.11 3.58 22.74
CA ASN A 135 25.66 3.76 22.87
C ASN A 135 24.88 2.72 22.03
N PRO A 136 24.78 1.46 22.49
CA PRO A 136 24.10 0.39 21.75
C PRO A 136 22.60 0.67 21.49
N GLY A 137 21.97 1.53 22.30
CA GLY A 137 20.59 1.97 22.09
C GLY A 137 20.42 2.80 20.81
N ILE A 138 21.37 3.69 20.51
CA ILE A 138 21.34 4.56 19.32
C ILE A 138 21.51 3.72 18.04
N GLN A 139 22.39 2.73 18.07
CA GLN A 139 22.57 1.80 16.95
C GLN A 139 21.25 1.06 16.64
N LYS A 140 20.57 0.53 17.67
CA LYS A 140 19.28 -0.16 17.51
C LYS A 140 18.18 0.79 17.00
N LEU A 141 18.18 2.05 17.45
CA LEU A 141 17.25 3.07 16.98
C LEU A 141 17.43 3.35 15.49
N ILE A 142 18.67 3.55 15.03
CA ILE A 142 19.00 3.76 13.61
C ILE A 142 18.53 2.58 12.77
N MET A 143 18.86 1.36 13.20
CA MET A 143 18.39 0.13 12.54
C MET A 143 16.86 0.08 12.44
N GLY A 144 16.16 0.48 13.50
CA GLY A 144 14.70 0.49 13.58
C GLY A 144 14.04 1.56 12.71
N ILE A 145 14.64 2.74 12.55
CA ILE A 145 14.09 3.82 11.71
C ILE A 145 14.20 3.49 10.21
N VAL A 146 15.25 2.78 9.81
CA VAL A 146 15.53 2.47 8.40
C VAL A 146 14.75 1.24 7.91
N PHE A 147 14.46 0.28 8.80
CA PHE A 147 13.76 -0.96 8.45
C PHE A 147 12.38 -0.77 7.79
N PRO A 148 11.51 0.17 8.22
CA PRO A 148 10.20 0.43 7.61
C PRO A 148 10.22 0.75 6.12
N LEU A 149 11.36 1.17 5.55
CA LEU A 149 11.49 1.38 4.10
C LEU A 149 11.13 0.11 3.29
N GLY A 150 11.49 -1.07 3.80
CA GLY A 150 11.11 -2.33 3.17
C GLY A 150 9.58 -2.51 3.13
N LEU A 151 8.89 -2.22 4.25
CA LEU A 151 7.42 -2.28 4.32
C LEU A 151 6.75 -1.21 3.46
N MET A 152 7.35 -0.03 3.34
CA MET A 152 6.84 1.04 2.48
C MET A 152 6.86 0.63 0.99
N ILE A 153 7.92 -0.03 0.53
CA ILE A 153 7.99 -0.50 -0.86
C ILE A 153 6.94 -1.61 -1.10
N VAL A 154 6.73 -2.50 -0.14
CA VAL A 154 5.69 -3.54 -0.23
C VAL A 154 4.30 -2.93 -0.45
N THR A 155 3.93 -1.92 0.32
CA THR A 155 2.60 -1.30 0.22
C THR A 155 2.45 -0.47 -1.04
N LEU A 156 3.48 0.26 -1.46
CA LEU A 156 3.47 1.06 -2.69
C LEU A 156 3.40 0.21 -3.96
N CYS A 157 4.12 -0.91 -3.99
CA CYS A 157 4.11 -1.82 -5.14
C CYS A 157 2.93 -2.80 -5.13
N GLY A 158 2.11 -2.80 -4.07
CA GLY A 158 0.98 -3.72 -3.94
C GLY A 158 1.40 -5.19 -3.85
N ALA A 159 2.56 -5.48 -3.25
CA ALA A 159 3.07 -6.83 -3.11
C ALA A 159 2.36 -7.59 -1.96
N GLU A 160 2.34 -8.92 -2.03
CA GLU A 160 1.59 -9.77 -1.08
C GLU A 160 2.49 -10.27 0.04
N LEU A 161 2.42 -9.61 1.19
CA LEU A 161 3.19 -9.98 2.38
C LEU A 161 2.34 -10.80 3.35
N PHE A 162 2.87 -11.92 3.84
CA PHE A 162 2.16 -12.89 4.67
C PHE A 162 1.55 -12.25 5.93
N ASN A 163 2.33 -11.45 6.67
CA ASN A 163 1.90 -10.81 7.92
C ASN A 163 0.63 -9.94 7.74
N GLY A 164 0.63 -9.01 6.77
CA GLY A 164 -0.53 -8.18 6.47
C GLY A 164 -1.70 -9.01 5.93
N ASN A 165 -1.41 -10.06 5.15
CA ASN A 165 -2.45 -10.95 4.66
C ASN A 165 -3.11 -11.77 5.78
N THR A 166 -2.42 -12.09 6.88
CA THR A 166 -3.04 -12.76 8.04
C THR A 166 -4.18 -11.94 8.61
N ALA A 167 -4.05 -10.62 8.70
CA ALA A 167 -5.15 -9.76 9.15
C ALA A 167 -6.22 -9.63 8.06
N VAL A 168 -5.83 -9.18 6.87
CA VAL A 168 -6.76 -8.76 5.82
C VAL A 168 -7.62 -9.92 5.28
N VAL A 169 -7.02 -11.08 5.03
CA VAL A 169 -7.74 -12.24 4.49
C VAL A 169 -8.57 -12.95 5.57
N THR A 170 -8.11 -12.94 6.83
CA THR A 170 -8.90 -13.50 7.95
C THR A 170 -10.13 -12.65 8.22
N THR A 171 -10.05 -11.32 8.14
CA THR A 171 -11.24 -10.47 8.23
C THR A 171 -12.28 -10.83 7.17
N ALA A 172 -11.86 -11.11 5.94
CA ALA A 172 -12.78 -11.56 4.89
C ALA A 172 -13.44 -12.92 5.22
N LEU A 173 -12.73 -13.81 5.93
CA LEU A 173 -13.27 -15.11 6.35
C LEU A 173 -14.32 -14.94 7.45
N LEU A 174 -14.03 -14.08 8.43
CA LEU A 174 -14.97 -13.76 9.52
C LEU A 174 -16.26 -13.11 8.99
N GLU A 175 -16.16 -12.33 7.92
CA GLU A 175 -17.31 -11.74 7.22
C GLU A 175 -17.99 -12.70 6.22
N GLY A 176 -17.55 -13.95 6.12
CA GLY A 176 -18.13 -14.93 5.20
C GLY A 176 -17.91 -14.64 3.71
N LYS A 177 -16.95 -13.76 3.37
CA LYS A 177 -16.65 -13.34 1.98
C LYS A 177 -15.61 -14.22 1.27
N THR A 178 -14.98 -15.14 2.00
CA THR A 178 -13.99 -16.09 1.47
C THR A 178 -14.13 -17.44 2.18
N THR A 179 -13.52 -18.47 1.63
CA THR A 179 -13.52 -19.81 2.21
C THR A 179 -12.22 -20.10 2.96
N LEU A 180 -12.26 -20.98 3.97
CA LEU A 180 -11.06 -21.40 4.69
C LEU A 180 -9.97 -21.96 3.76
N SER A 181 -10.37 -22.69 2.71
CA SER A 181 -9.44 -23.20 1.69
C SER A 181 -8.70 -22.08 0.96
N GLN A 182 -9.39 -20.99 0.59
CA GLN A 182 -8.76 -19.83 -0.04
C GLN A 182 -7.82 -19.08 0.91
N VAL A 183 -8.15 -19.02 2.20
CA VAL A 183 -7.27 -18.46 3.24
C VAL A 183 -5.99 -19.28 3.36
N LEU A 184 -6.10 -20.59 3.53
CA LEU A 184 -4.94 -21.48 3.65
C LEU A 184 -4.06 -21.45 2.39
N LYS A 185 -4.67 -21.41 1.20
CA LYS A 185 -3.96 -21.18 -0.07
C LYS A 185 -3.19 -19.87 -0.04
N SER A 186 -3.85 -18.77 0.32
CA SER A 186 -3.20 -17.44 0.37
C SER A 186 -2.02 -17.45 1.33
N PHE A 187 -2.20 -18.00 2.53
CA PHE A 187 -1.16 -18.11 3.56
C PHE A 187 0.03 -18.92 3.09
N PHE A 188 -0.23 -20.10 2.51
CA PHE A 188 0.83 -20.97 2.02
C PHE A 188 1.66 -20.30 0.91
N PHE A 189 1.00 -19.77 -0.14
CA PHE A 189 1.72 -19.19 -1.28
C PHE A 189 2.39 -17.85 -0.97
N THR A 190 1.81 -17.02 -0.09
CA THR A 190 2.48 -15.78 0.36
C THR A 190 3.70 -16.09 1.22
N LEU A 191 3.57 -17.01 2.18
CA LEU A 191 4.70 -17.41 3.03
C LEU A 191 5.84 -18.02 2.20
N LEU A 192 5.50 -18.94 1.29
CA LEU A 192 6.46 -19.56 0.38
C LEU A 192 7.14 -18.51 -0.51
N GLY A 193 6.36 -17.60 -1.11
CA GLY A 193 6.90 -16.52 -1.94
C GLY A 193 7.82 -15.59 -1.15
N ASN A 194 7.40 -15.16 0.05
CA ASN A 194 8.22 -14.28 0.90
C ASN A 194 9.54 -14.95 1.29
N TRP A 195 9.51 -16.25 1.60
CA TRP A 195 10.71 -17.03 1.87
C TRP A 195 11.63 -17.10 0.64
N ILE A 196 11.12 -17.46 -0.54
CA ILE A 196 11.90 -17.51 -1.79
C ILE A 196 12.54 -16.14 -2.09
N GLY A 197 11.77 -15.06 -2.05
CA GLY A 197 12.26 -13.71 -2.34
C GLY A 197 13.37 -13.26 -1.38
N SER A 198 13.20 -13.52 -0.08
CA SER A 198 14.22 -13.16 0.90
C SER A 198 15.51 -13.98 0.75
N VAL A 199 15.40 -15.27 0.43
CA VAL A 199 16.56 -16.13 0.16
C VAL A 199 17.28 -15.69 -1.12
N LEU A 200 16.57 -15.33 -2.18
CA LEU A 200 17.19 -14.84 -3.43
C LEU A 200 18.05 -13.59 -3.18
N VAL A 201 17.52 -12.62 -2.42
CA VAL A 201 18.29 -11.42 -2.04
C VAL A 201 19.48 -11.79 -1.16
N ALA A 202 19.29 -12.69 -0.18
CA ALA A 202 20.38 -13.13 0.69
C ALA A 202 21.52 -13.81 -0.08
N VAL A 203 21.20 -14.69 -1.04
CA VAL A 203 22.17 -15.36 -1.91
C VAL A 203 22.89 -14.34 -2.79
N ALA A 204 22.18 -13.38 -3.39
CA ALA A 204 22.78 -12.33 -4.20
C ALA A 204 23.74 -11.44 -3.40
N VAL A 205 23.37 -11.09 -2.16
CA VAL A 205 24.23 -10.32 -1.25
C VAL A 205 25.46 -11.14 -0.86
N ALA A 206 25.28 -12.43 -0.52
CA ALA A 206 26.39 -13.31 -0.15
C ALA A 206 27.37 -13.49 -1.31
N SER A 207 26.89 -13.72 -2.54
CA SER A 207 27.73 -13.88 -3.72
C SER A 207 28.43 -12.58 -4.15
N SER A 208 27.83 -11.42 -3.87
CA SER A 208 28.44 -10.11 -4.16
C SER A 208 29.62 -9.76 -3.24
N GLY A 209 29.73 -10.39 -2.06
CA GLY A 209 30.75 -10.06 -1.06
C GLY A 209 30.55 -8.74 -0.32
N ILE A 210 29.48 -7.97 -0.61
CA ILE A 210 29.20 -6.65 -0.03
C ILE A 210 29.16 -6.68 1.51
N MET A 211 28.78 -7.82 2.09
CA MET A 211 28.63 -7.99 3.55
C MET A 211 29.74 -8.84 4.19
N SER A 212 30.82 -9.14 3.47
CA SER A 212 31.87 -10.08 3.92
C SER A 212 32.61 -9.66 5.19
N SER A 213 32.79 -8.37 5.41
CA SER A 213 33.45 -7.80 6.61
C SER A 213 32.49 -7.42 7.73
N ASN A 214 31.16 -7.51 7.52
CA ASN A 214 30.17 -7.11 8.51
C ASN A 214 29.68 -8.33 9.31
N SER A 215 30.01 -8.37 10.61
CA SER A 215 29.63 -9.46 11.51
C SER A 215 28.20 -9.33 12.07
N ILE A 216 27.55 -8.17 11.93
CA ILE A 216 26.23 -7.91 12.53
C ILE A 216 25.15 -8.90 12.05
N PRO A 217 25.01 -9.24 10.76
CA PRO A 217 24.02 -10.23 10.31
C PRO A 217 24.19 -11.58 11.00
N LEU A 218 25.44 -12.04 11.18
CA LEU A 218 25.74 -13.31 11.85
C LEU A 218 25.39 -13.27 13.34
N VAL A 219 25.76 -12.18 14.03
CA VAL A 219 25.43 -11.98 15.45
C VAL A 219 23.91 -11.95 15.66
N ILE A 220 23.18 -11.24 14.81
CA ILE A 220 21.71 -11.17 14.87
C ILE A 220 21.09 -12.55 14.58
N ALA A 221 21.60 -13.28 13.59
CA ALA A 221 21.12 -14.61 13.26
C ALA A 221 21.30 -15.58 14.44
N ALA A 222 22.52 -15.64 15.01
CA ALA A 222 22.82 -16.47 16.17
C ALA A 222 21.95 -16.12 17.39
N ALA A 223 21.74 -14.82 17.66
CA ALA A 223 20.88 -14.36 18.74
C ALA A 223 19.40 -14.70 18.52
N LYS A 224 18.93 -14.74 17.27
CA LYS A 224 17.53 -15.10 16.94
C LYS A 224 17.29 -16.61 16.99
N THR A 225 18.24 -17.43 16.56
CA THR A 225 18.11 -18.89 16.53
C THR A 225 18.36 -19.56 17.89
N SER A 226 18.81 -18.81 18.90
CA SER A 226 19.09 -19.30 20.25
C SER A 226 17.99 -19.00 21.28
N LEU A 227 16.90 -18.33 20.87
CA LEU A 227 15.80 -17.98 21.78
C LEU A 227 14.89 -19.19 22.06
N GLY A 228 14.38 -19.25 23.30
CA GLY A 228 13.34 -20.22 23.68
C GLY A 228 12.00 -19.95 22.98
N PHE A 229 11.20 -21.01 22.80
CA PHE A 229 9.92 -20.96 22.08
C PHE A 229 8.98 -19.87 22.60
N GLN A 230 8.78 -19.77 23.92
CA GLN A 230 7.86 -18.80 24.52
C GLN A 230 8.27 -17.35 24.19
N THR A 231 9.57 -17.04 24.24
CA THR A 231 10.09 -15.72 23.88
C THR A 231 9.85 -15.42 22.40
N VAL A 232 10.08 -16.39 21.52
CA VAL A 232 9.83 -16.24 20.07
C VAL A 232 8.34 -16.01 19.80
N PHE A 233 7.46 -16.79 20.45
CA PHE A 233 6.01 -16.69 20.28
C PHE A 233 5.48 -15.31 20.68
N ILE A 234 5.80 -14.83 21.90
CA ILE A 234 5.33 -13.51 22.37
C ILE A 234 5.85 -12.38 21.47
N ARG A 235 7.12 -12.45 21.05
CA ARG A 235 7.70 -11.44 20.15
C ARG A 235 7.05 -11.47 18.76
N ALA A 236 6.66 -12.65 18.27
CA ALA A 236 5.95 -12.77 17.00
C ALA A 236 4.54 -12.16 17.08
N VAL A 237 3.81 -12.37 18.18
CA VAL A 237 2.49 -11.75 18.41
C VAL A 237 2.59 -10.22 18.46
N LEU A 238 3.57 -9.67 19.19
CA LEU A 238 3.75 -8.21 19.28
C LEU A 238 4.24 -7.55 17.98
N CYS A 239 4.82 -8.33 17.07
CA CYS A 239 5.36 -7.83 15.82
C CYS A 239 4.28 -7.67 14.73
N ASN A 240 3.19 -8.43 14.82
CA ASN A 240 2.11 -8.46 13.83
C ASN A 240 0.91 -7.64 14.31
#